data_AF-A0A5C7LE03-F1
#
_entry.id   AF-A0A5C7LE03-F1
#
_cell.length_a   1.000
_cell.length_b   1.000
_cell.length_c   1.000
_cell.angle_alpha   90.00
_cell.angle_beta   90.00
_cell.angle_gamma   90.00
#
_symmetry.space_group_name_H-M   'P 1'
#
loop_
_entity.id
_entity.type
_entity.pdbx_description
1 polymer ?
#
loop_
_entity_poly.entity_id
_entity_poly.type
_entity_poly.pdbx_seq_one_letter_code
_entity_poly.pdbx_strand_id
1 'polypeptide(L)'
;MATFLTALASRIYGNGIDLGDVAKSFVAEGMKKTSDATVINDDGRKWTFGEMSGTYKSEGFLSVESEEDLADGAWDMIRRAYAAEQVIIAAPVGDTVGYPAVGLKPGGTKAAVMPSVGETVGYSLDGETLNGFEPGVVLVPISTKTGTFNGTSVDAGAASTGGAAAFLAWGEFDGTNVTVKIQHSTDNSTWADAATFTDIDAARGGERIEIAPGTLNRYRRAIISGGTFTSVELMVMLAAK
;
A
#
# COMPACT_ATOMS: atom_id res chain seq x y z
N MET A 1 -3.99 23.85 -18.08
CA MET A 1 -5.13 23.97 -17.15
C MET A 1 -4.88 22.96 -16.05
N ALA A 2 -4.77 23.37 -14.78
CA ALA A 2 -4.56 22.42 -13.69
C ALA A 2 -5.87 21.66 -13.45
N THR A 3 -5.85 20.34 -13.63
CA THR A 3 -6.97 19.48 -13.28
C THR A 3 -6.84 19.15 -11.80
N PHE A 4 -7.82 19.60 -11.00
CA PHE A 4 -7.88 19.24 -9.59
C PHE A 4 -8.45 17.84 -9.45
N LEU A 5 -7.80 17.02 -8.63
CA LEU A 5 -8.25 15.66 -8.33
C LEU A 5 -9.37 15.75 -7.29
N THR A 6 -10.48 15.05 -7.56
CA THR A 6 -11.64 14.99 -6.65
C THR A 6 -11.57 13.73 -5.79
N ALA A 7 -11.83 13.86 -4.50
CA ALA A 7 -11.78 12.74 -3.53
C ALA A 7 -12.76 11.58 -3.83
N LEU A 8 -13.75 11.76 -4.71
CA LEU A 8 -14.72 10.70 -5.03
C LEU A 8 -14.06 9.46 -5.67
N ALA A 9 -12.90 9.62 -6.31
CA ALA A 9 -12.19 8.52 -6.94
C ALA A 9 -11.11 7.90 -6.04
N SER A 10 -10.79 8.51 -4.88
CA SER A 10 -9.72 8.00 -4.02
C SER A 10 -10.15 6.71 -3.32
N ARG A 11 -9.26 5.70 -3.34
CA ARG A 11 -9.44 4.42 -2.64
C ARG A 11 -8.32 4.20 -1.65
N ILE A 12 -8.61 3.51 -0.54
CA ILE A 12 -7.63 3.21 0.50
C ILE A 12 -7.81 1.75 0.87
N TYR A 13 -6.73 0.99 0.76
CA TYR A 13 -6.73 -0.42 1.07
C TYR A 13 -5.81 -0.68 2.26
N GLY A 14 -6.37 -1.24 3.33
CA GLY A 14 -5.61 -1.76 4.46
C GLY A 14 -5.71 -3.27 4.44
N ASN A 15 -4.60 -3.96 4.17
CA ASN A 15 -4.55 -5.44 4.26
C ASN A 15 -5.58 -6.14 3.37
N GLY A 16 -5.77 -5.59 2.18
CA GLY A 16 -6.75 -6.06 1.20
C GLY A 16 -8.20 -5.65 1.47
N ILE A 17 -8.48 -4.95 2.56
CA ILE A 17 -9.82 -4.42 2.85
C ILE A 17 -9.94 -3.01 2.26
N ASP A 18 -10.98 -2.78 1.45
CA ASP A 18 -11.34 -1.42 0.98
C ASP A 18 -11.97 -0.64 2.13
N LEU A 19 -11.36 0.51 2.45
CA LEU A 19 -11.82 1.42 3.49
C LEU A 19 -12.62 2.59 2.91
N GLY A 20 -12.81 2.67 1.59
CA GLY A 20 -13.47 3.79 0.92
C GLY A 20 -14.90 4.07 1.37
N ASP A 21 -15.60 3.05 1.89
CA ASP A 21 -16.99 3.19 2.34
C ASP A 21 -17.11 3.66 3.80
N VAL A 22 -16.05 3.50 4.60
CA VAL A 22 -16.03 3.88 6.03
C VAL A 22 -15.15 5.09 6.33
N ALA A 23 -14.08 5.30 5.57
CA ALA A 23 -13.12 6.37 5.77
C ALA A 23 -13.59 7.65 5.07
N LYS A 24 -13.74 8.72 5.87
CA LYS A 24 -14.03 10.07 5.37
C LYS A 24 -12.76 10.83 5.01
N SER A 25 -11.67 10.55 5.71
CA SER A 25 -10.38 11.18 5.47
C SER A 25 -9.24 10.20 5.70
N PHE A 26 -8.18 10.38 4.93
CA PHE A 26 -6.91 9.73 5.16
C PHE A 26 -5.80 10.71 4.83
N VAL A 27 -4.92 10.90 5.80
CA VAL A 27 -3.77 11.80 5.67
C VAL A 27 -2.55 11.00 6.05
N ALA A 28 -1.57 10.95 5.16
CA ALA A 28 -0.28 10.35 5.44
C ALA A 28 0.81 11.38 5.14
N GLU A 29 1.69 11.58 6.11
CA GLU A 29 2.74 12.60 6.09
C GLU A 29 4.08 11.94 6.31
N GLY A 30 5.05 12.24 5.43
CA GLY A 30 6.44 11.81 5.58
C GLY A 30 7.31 12.94 6.10
N MET A 31 8.17 12.62 7.07
CA MET A 31 9.20 13.50 7.61
C MET A 31 10.56 12.81 7.54
N LYS A 32 11.54 13.47 6.93
CA LYS A 32 12.93 13.01 6.93
C LYS A 32 13.71 13.78 7.97
N LYS A 33 14.27 13.10 8.97
CA LYS A 33 15.17 13.76 9.93
C LYS A 33 16.42 14.23 9.19
N THR A 34 16.84 15.46 9.40
CA THR A 34 18.09 16.00 8.85
C THR A 34 18.99 16.43 10.00
N SER A 35 20.18 15.88 10.07
CA SER A 35 21.20 16.30 11.03
C SER A 35 22.12 17.31 10.35
N ASP A 36 22.42 18.39 11.05
CA ASP A 36 23.40 19.37 10.59
C ASP A 36 24.80 18.78 10.77
N ALA A 37 25.56 18.69 9.68
CA ALA A 37 26.92 18.16 9.63
C ALA A 37 27.91 19.24 9.16
N THR A 38 27.53 20.52 9.25
CA THR A 38 28.37 21.64 8.85
C THR A 38 29.63 21.70 9.71
N VAL A 39 30.80 21.54 9.09
CA VAL A 39 32.08 21.73 9.77
C VAL A 39 32.59 23.17 9.61
N ILE A 40 33.53 23.59 10.45
CA ILE A 40 34.00 24.98 10.54
C ILE A 40 34.62 25.53 9.23
N ASN A 41 35.04 24.63 8.34
CA ASN A 41 35.64 24.95 7.04
C ASN A 41 34.66 24.77 5.86
N ASP A 42 33.39 24.53 6.13
CA ASP A 42 32.38 24.44 5.08
C ASP A 42 31.86 25.82 4.70
N ASP A 43 31.90 26.14 3.41
CA ASP A 43 31.35 27.39 2.84
C ASP A 43 29.80 27.41 2.80
N GLY A 44 29.13 26.51 3.52
CA GLY A 44 27.67 26.45 3.58
C GLY A 44 27.16 25.31 4.44
N ARG A 45 25.87 25.37 4.80
CA ARG A 45 25.26 24.33 5.63
C ARG A 45 25.23 22.99 4.92
N LYS A 46 25.78 21.96 5.54
CA LYS A 46 25.72 20.58 5.07
C LYS A 46 24.77 19.77 5.94
N TRP A 47 23.91 18.99 5.32
CA TRP A 47 22.92 18.16 5.99
C TRP A 47 23.22 16.69 5.72
N THR A 48 23.26 15.87 6.76
CA THR A 48 23.14 14.42 6.62
C THR A 48 21.68 14.04 6.76
N PHE A 49 21.19 13.25 5.82
CA PHE A 49 19.81 12.82 5.82
C PHE A 49 19.68 11.53 6.66
N GLY A 50 18.81 11.56 7.65
CA GLY A 50 18.39 10.41 8.44
C GLY A 50 17.23 9.64 7.79
N GLU A 51 16.70 8.68 8.53
CA GLU A 51 15.60 7.83 8.11
C GLU A 51 14.30 8.62 7.89
N MET A 52 13.52 8.17 6.90
CA MET A 52 12.19 8.71 6.64
C MET A 52 11.21 8.05 7.61
N SER A 53 10.67 8.84 8.53
CA SER A 53 9.56 8.46 9.39
C SER A 53 8.29 9.12 8.87
N GLY A 54 7.12 8.67 9.29
CA GLY A 54 5.87 9.28 8.88
C GLY A 54 4.78 9.05 9.90
N THR A 55 3.76 9.88 9.82
CA THR A 55 2.52 9.74 10.58
C THR A 55 1.37 9.57 9.62
N TYR A 56 0.40 8.74 9.98
CA TYR A 56 -0.83 8.61 9.24
C TYR A 56 -2.03 8.81 10.16
N LYS A 57 -3.10 9.35 9.59
CA LYS A 57 -4.38 9.58 10.26
C LYS A 57 -5.52 9.10 9.37
N SER A 58 -6.47 8.40 9.95
CA SER A 58 -7.70 7.96 9.28
C SER A 58 -8.88 8.26 10.18
N GLU A 59 -9.88 8.94 9.63
CA GLU A 59 -11.12 9.25 10.36
C GLU A 59 -12.32 8.88 9.49
N GLY A 60 -13.37 8.41 10.15
CA GLY A 60 -14.55 7.92 9.45
C GLY A 60 -15.69 7.61 10.39
N PHE A 61 -16.71 6.98 9.82
CA PHE A 61 -17.91 6.57 10.55
C PHE A 61 -17.95 5.05 10.64
N LEU A 62 -18.39 4.55 11.79
CA LEU A 62 -18.76 3.14 11.90
C LEU A 62 -20.14 2.98 11.26
N SER A 63 -20.19 2.46 10.04
CA SER A 63 -21.43 1.98 9.44
C SER A 63 -21.64 0.52 9.81
N VAL A 64 -22.88 0.20 10.17
CA VAL A 64 -23.35 -1.18 10.35
C VAL A 64 -24.59 -1.32 9.49
N GLU A 65 -24.60 -2.32 8.61
CA GLU A 65 -25.72 -2.54 7.69
C GLU A 65 -26.85 -3.35 8.35
N SER A 66 -26.55 -4.07 9.44
CA SER A 66 -27.53 -4.80 10.25
C SER A 66 -27.16 -4.84 11.74
N GLU A 67 -28.13 -5.11 12.62
CA GLU A 67 -27.88 -5.29 14.07
C GLU A 67 -27.03 -6.55 14.38
N GLU A 68 -26.97 -7.53 13.46
CA GLU A 68 -26.11 -8.71 13.58
C GLU A 68 -24.62 -8.36 13.38
N ASP A 69 -24.31 -7.30 12.62
CA ASP A 69 -22.95 -6.80 12.41
C ASP A 69 -22.38 -6.05 13.62
N LEU A 70 -23.17 -5.82 14.67
CA LEU A 70 -22.69 -5.14 15.90
C LEU A 70 -21.70 -5.99 16.71
N ALA A 71 -21.72 -7.32 16.54
CA ALA A 71 -20.84 -8.23 17.27
C ALA A 71 -19.43 -8.33 16.66
N ASP A 72 -19.30 -8.22 15.33
CA ASP A 72 -18.05 -8.46 14.57
C ASP A 72 -17.73 -7.39 13.49
N GLY A 73 -18.64 -6.49 13.11
CA GLY A 73 -18.63 -5.86 11.78
C GLY A 73 -17.64 -4.70 11.59
N ALA A 74 -17.93 -3.52 12.14
CA ALA A 74 -17.23 -2.30 11.72
C ALA A 74 -15.86 -2.11 12.41
N TRP A 75 -15.79 -2.36 13.71
CA TRP A 75 -14.58 -2.13 14.49
C TRP A 75 -13.53 -3.23 14.27
N ASP A 76 -13.96 -4.47 14.03
CA ASP A 76 -13.04 -5.55 13.71
C ASP A 76 -12.47 -5.39 12.29
N MET A 77 -13.27 -4.92 11.33
CA MET A 77 -12.79 -4.54 10.01
C MET A 77 -11.68 -3.48 10.09
N ILE A 78 -11.87 -2.43 10.89
CA ILE A 78 -10.86 -1.39 11.11
C ILE A 78 -9.61 -1.97 11.81
N ARG A 79 -9.79 -2.78 12.86
CA ARG A 79 -8.64 -3.43 13.54
C ARG A 79 -7.85 -4.33 12.59
N ARG A 80 -8.53 -5.07 11.71
CA ARG A 80 -7.89 -5.94 10.72
C ARG A 80 -7.18 -5.14 9.63
N ALA A 81 -7.78 -4.05 9.15
CA ALA A 81 -7.18 -3.18 8.13
C ALA A 81 -5.96 -2.40 8.64
N TYR A 82 -5.88 -2.17 9.96
CA TYR A 82 -4.79 -1.42 10.61
C TYR A 82 -3.98 -2.29 11.59
N ALA A 83 -3.98 -3.61 11.42
CA ALA A 83 -3.20 -4.53 12.24
C ALA A 83 -1.71 -4.21 12.15
N ALA A 84 -1.00 -4.34 13.28
CA ALA A 84 0.45 -4.11 13.33
C ALA A 84 1.17 -5.03 12.33
N GLU A 85 2.24 -4.52 11.70
CA GLU A 85 3.12 -5.21 10.74
C GLU A 85 2.59 -5.44 9.31
N GLN A 86 1.38 -5.00 8.96
CA GLN A 86 0.83 -5.22 7.61
C GLN A 86 1.08 -4.02 6.67
N VAL A 87 0.30 -3.80 5.59
CA VAL A 87 0.53 -2.68 4.64
C VAL A 87 -0.73 -1.91 4.30
N ILE A 88 -0.58 -0.62 4.08
CA ILE A 88 -1.66 0.26 3.63
C ILE A 88 -1.26 0.85 2.27
N ILE A 89 -2.18 0.76 1.31
CA ILE A 89 -2.04 1.33 -0.03
C ILE A 89 -3.14 2.36 -0.24
N ALA A 90 -2.76 3.63 -0.35
CA ALA A 90 -3.66 4.73 -0.69
C ALA A 90 -3.54 5.06 -2.18
N ALA A 91 -4.65 4.98 -2.90
CA ALA A 91 -4.75 5.24 -4.33
C ALA A 91 -5.58 6.51 -4.57
N PRO A 92 -4.96 7.71 -4.55
CA PRO A 92 -5.66 9.00 -4.50
C PRO A 92 -6.52 9.32 -5.73
N VAL A 93 -6.30 8.63 -6.85
CA VAL A 93 -7.01 8.84 -8.12
C VAL A 93 -7.72 7.58 -8.61
N GLY A 94 -7.88 6.60 -7.72
CA GLY A 94 -8.35 5.26 -8.04
C GLY A 94 -7.21 4.28 -8.26
N ASP A 95 -7.56 3.02 -8.46
CA ASP A 95 -6.67 1.87 -8.39
C ASP A 95 -6.34 1.25 -9.76
N THR A 96 -6.57 1.99 -10.86
CA THR A 96 -6.24 1.52 -12.21
C THR A 96 -4.73 1.32 -12.38
N VAL A 97 -4.32 0.32 -13.18
CA VAL A 97 -2.90 0.06 -13.47
C VAL A 97 -2.21 1.33 -13.98
N GLY A 98 -1.05 1.64 -13.41
CA GLY A 98 -0.25 2.83 -13.73
C GLY A 98 -0.68 4.11 -13.03
N TYR A 99 -1.82 4.10 -12.31
CA TYR A 99 -2.21 5.26 -11.51
C TYR A 99 -1.29 5.42 -10.30
N PRO A 100 -1.04 6.67 -9.87
CA PRO A 100 -0.24 6.93 -8.68
C PRO A 100 -0.92 6.33 -7.46
N ALA A 101 -0.13 5.64 -6.65
CA ALA A 101 -0.52 5.09 -5.36
C ALA A 101 0.59 5.32 -4.35
N VAL A 102 0.27 5.23 -3.07
CA VAL A 102 1.23 5.40 -2.01
C VAL A 102 1.08 4.31 -0.98
N GLY A 103 2.22 3.72 -0.61
CA GLY A 103 2.32 2.60 0.29
C GLY A 103 2.98 3.04 1.58
N LEU A 104 2.49 2.48 2.67
CA LEU A 104 3.11 2.64 3.98
C LEU A 104 2.96 1.35 4.79
N LYS A 105 3.90 1.16 5.72
CA LYS A 105 3.85 0.09 6.71
C LYS A 105 3.53 0.71 8.08
N PRO A 106 2.37 0.44 8.69
CA PRO A 106 2.06 0.91 10.02
C PRO A 106 2.96 0.23 11.06
N GLY A 107 3.45 1.02 12.02
CA GLY A 107 4.19 0.54 13.18
C GLY A 107 3.30 0.47 14.41
N GLY A 108 3.08 1.62 15.05
CA GLY A 108 2.19 1.77 16.20
C GLY A 108 0.94 2.57 15.85
N THR A 109 -0.23 2.05 16.22
CA THR A 109 -1.54 2.67 15.95
C THR A 109 -2.26 2.96 17.26
N LYS A 110 -2.73 4.19 17.42
CA LYS A 110 -3.68 4.61 18.46
C LYS A 110 -5.06 4.68 17.82
N ALA A 111 -6.05 4.15 18.51
CA ALA A 111 -7.42 4.10 18.03
C ALA A 111 -8.37 4.68 19.08
N ALA A 112 -9.29 5.53 18.65
CA ALA A 112 -10.33 6.11 19.49
C ALA A 112 -11.70 5.93 18.82
N VAL A 113 -12.70 5.57 19.63
CA VAL A 113 -14.12 5.54 19.24
C VAL A 113 -14.82 6.69 19.94
N MET A 114 -15.59 7.48 19.20
CA MET A 114 -16.23 8.70 19.67
C MET A 114 -17.76 8.55 19.58
N PRO A 115 -18.41 7.90 20.56
CA PRO A 115 -19.86 7.82 20.60
C PRO A 115 -20.45 9.15 21.09
N SER A 116 -21.49 9.62 20.42
CA SER A 116 -22.30 10.79 20.80
C SER A 116 -23.77 10.38 20.79
N VAL A 117 -24.57 10.91 21.73
CA VAL A 117 -26.00 10.57 21.83
C VAL A 117 -26.76 11.30 20.73
N GLY A 118 -27.33 10.54 19.78
CA GLY A 118 -28.12 11.08 18.67
C GLY A 118 -27.33 11.33 17.37
N GLU A 119 -26.07 10.92 17.31
CA GLU A 119 -25.20 11.05 16.13
C GLU A 119 -24.55 9.73 15.74
N THR A 120 -24.05 9.63 14.50
CA THR A 120 -23.29 8.47 14.02
C THR A 120 -21.98 8.34 14.80
N VAL A 121 -21.64 7.12 15.23
CA VAL A 121 -20.39 6.86 15.96
C VAL A 121 -19.18 7.04 15.04
N GLY A 122 -18.29 7.95 15.40
CA GLY A 122 -17.05 8.20 14.67
C GLY A 122 -15.89 7.36 15.18
N TYR A 123 -14.93 7.09 14.31
CA TYR A 123 -13.62 6.56 14.70
C TYR A 123 -12.50 7.52 14.28
N SER A 124 -11.40 7.49 15.04
CA SER A 124 -10.14 8.13 14.67
C SER A 124 -8.98 7.17 14.93
N LEU A 125 -8.09 7.05 13.96
CA LEU A 125 -6.86 6.28 14.03
C LEU A 125 -5.69 7.21 13.75
N ASP A 126 -4.73 7.23 14.65
CA ASP A 126 -3.45 7.91 14.48
C ASP A 126 -2.34 6.89 14.60
N GLY A 127 -1.39 6.87 13.67
CA GLY A 127 -0.27 5.96 13.78
C GLY A 127 1.02 6.47 13.18
N GLU A 128 2.10 5.79 13.53
CA GLU A 128 3.43 6.01 12.96
C GLU A 128 3.70 4.97 11.88
N THR A 129 4.41 5.37 10.83
CA THR A 129 4.85 4.48 9.76
C THR A 129 6.29 4.03 10.02
N LEU A 130 6.59 2.75 9.82
CA LEU A 130 7.95 2.21 9.97
C LEU A 130 8.90 2.63 8.83
N ASN A 131 8.37 2.85 7.64
CA ASN A 131 9.16 3.08 6.42
C ASN A 131 8.92 4.46 5.79
N GLY A 132 8.15 5.31 6.47
CA GLY A 132 7.67 6.56 5.88
C GLY A 132 6.58 6.33 4.84
N PHE A 133 6.46 7.31 3.95
CA PHE A 133 5.50 7.37 2.87
C PHE A 133 6.21 7.12 1.54
N GLU A 134 5.87 6.03 0.85
CA GLU A 134 6.58 5.61 -0.37
C GLU A 134 5.67 5.77 -1.60
N PRO A 135 5.81 6.87 -2.38
CA PRO A 135 5.01 7.08 -3.57
C PRO A 135 5.40 6.12 -4.69
N GLY A 136 4.40 5.66 -5.42
CA GLY A 136 4.55 4.63 -6.42
C GLY A 136 3.40 4.60 -7.41
N VAL A 137 3.28 3.46 -8.08
CA VAL A 137 2.24 3.19 -9.09
C VAL A 137 1.59 1.85 -8.82
N VAL A 138 0.30 1.73 -9.17
CA VAL A 138 -0.42 0.47 -9.11
C VAL A 138 0.04 -0.44 -10.26
N LEU A 139 0.44 -1.67 -9.96
CA LEU A 139 0.74 -2.70 -10.95
C LEU A 139 -0.44 -3.64 -11.17
N VAL A 140 -1.21 -3.93 -10.13
CA VAL A 140 -2.42 -4.76 -10.18
C VAL A 140 -3.50 -4.11 -9.31
N PRO A 141 -4.66 -3.74 -9.87
CA PRO A 141 -5.81 -3.23 -9.10
C PRO A 141 -6.34 -4.31 -8.16
N ILE A 142 -7.02 -3.91 -7.08
CA ILE A 142 -7.70 -4.89 -6.23
C ILE A 142 -8.71 -5.66 -7.07
N SER A 143 -8.54 -6.98 -7.14
CA SER A 143 -9.43 -7.84 -7.91
C SER A 143 -9.22 -9.31 -7.57
N THR A 144 -10.30 -10.08 -7.60
CA THR A 144 -10.26 -11.53 -7.45
C THR A 144 -9.59 -12.19 -8.65
N LYS A 145 -8.67 -13.11 -8.38
CA LYS A 145 -8.00 -13.99 -9.35
C LYS A 145 -8.30 -15.44 -8.99
N THR A 146 -8.53 -16.27 -9.99
CA THR A 146 -8.89 -17.69 -9.84
C THR A 146 -7.83 -18.65 -10.40
N GLY A 147 -6.64 -18.13 -10.65
CA GLY A 147 -5.51 -18.89 -11.19
C GLY A 147 -4.31 -18.00 -11.47
N THR A 148 -3.30 -18.57 -12.12
CA THR A 148 -2.11 -17.83 -12.55
C THR A 148 -2.47 -16.63 -13.41
N PHE A 149 -1.74 -15.54 -13.26
CA PHE A 149 -2.09 -14.26 -13.87
C PHE A 149 -0.83 -13.49 -14.24
N ASN A 150 -0.83 -12.89 -15.43
CA ASN A 150 0.19 -11.94 -15.85
C ASN A 150 -0.41 -10.55 -15.88
N GLY A 151 0.10 -9.65 -15.03
CA GLY A 151 -0.32 -8.25 -14.99
C GLY A 151 0.01 -7.49 -16.27
N THR A 152 -0.70 -6.39 -16.47
CA THR A 152 -0.39 -5.42 -17.53
C THR A 152 0.94 -4.74 -17.20
N SER A 153 1.79 -4.56 -18.21
CA SER A 153 3.06 -3.87 -18.07
C SER A 153 2.86 -2.37 -17.83
N VAL A 154 3.55 -1.83 -16.83
CA VAL A 154 3.74 -0.39 -16.65
C VAL A 154 5.09 0.02 -17.23
N ASP A 155 5.08 1.06 -18.07
CA ASP A 155 6.28 1.66 -18.65
C ASP A 155 6.74 2.84 -17.78
N ALA A 156 7.89 2.67 -17.10
CA ALA A 156 8.50 3.71 -16.28
C ALA A 156 9.47 4.62 -17.07
N GLY A 157 9.54 4.49 -18.39
CA GLY A 157 10.45 5.21 -19.26
C GLY A 157 11.89 4.69 -19.18
N ALA A 158 12.61 5.04 -18.12
CA ALA A 158 14.00 4.60 -17.92
C ALA A 158 14.08 3.45 -16.89
N ALA A 159 15.19 2.70 -16.93
CA ALA A 159 15.53 1.74 -15.88
C ALA A 159 15.74 2.47 -14.54
N SER A 160 15.34 1.85 -13.43
CA SER A 160 15.58 2.41 -12.09
C SER A 160 17.00 2.11 -11.65
N THR A 161 17.72 3.15 -11.23
CA THR A 161 19.03 3.03 -10.60
C THR A 161 18.98 3.13 -9.08
N GLY A 162 17.88 3.65 -8.50
CA GLY A 162 17.72 3.86 -7.05
C GLY A 162 17.12 2.67 -6.29
N GLY A 163 16.63 1.65 -7.00
CA GLY A 163 15.90 0.52 -6.43
C GLY A 163 14.39 0.77 -6.39
N ALA A 164 13.68 -0.02 -5.61
CA ALA A 164 12.24 0.14 -5.39
C ALA A 164 11.77 -0.58 -4.12
N ALA A 165 10.52 -0.36 -3.74
CA ALA A 165 9.79 -1.17 -2.79
C ALA A 165 8.50 -1.65 -3.45
N ALA A 166 8.19 -2.94 -3.32
CA ALA A 166 6.93 -3.50 -3.78
C ALA A 166 6.04 -3.80 -2.58
N PHE A 167 4.76 -3.42 -2.69
CA PHE A 167 3.75 -3.66 -1.69
C PHE A 167 2.70 -4.59 -2.28
N LEU A 168 2.36 -5.63 -1.53
CA LEU A 168 1.29 -6.57 -1.82
C LEU A 168 0.30 -6.47 -0.67
N ALA A 169 -0.98 -6.27 -1.00
CA ALA A 169 -2.08 -6.41 -0.07
C ALA A 169 -3.05 -7.44 -0.64
N TRP A 170 -3.52 -8.37 0.17
CA TRP A 170 -4.50 -9.38 -0.26
C TRP A 170 -5.66 -9.44 0.71
N GLY A 171 -6.85 -9.69 0.17
CA GLY A 171 -8.11 -9.78 0.89
C GLY A 171 -8.52 -11.24 1.06
N GLU A 172 -9.73 -11.57 0.61
CA GLU A 172 -10.25 -12.94 0.67
C GLU A 172 -9.36 -13.92 -0.10
N PHE A 173 -9.17 -15.10 0.50
CA PHE A 173 -8.33 -16.17 -0.04
C PHE A 173 -8.98 -17.52 0.22
N ASP A 174 -9.11 -18.32 -0.83
CA ASP A 174 -9.54 -19.73 -0.76
C ASP A 174 -8.50 -20.59 -1.49
N GLY A 175 -7.73 -21.37 -0.72
CA GLY A 175 -6.65 -22.18 -1.26
C GLY A 175 -5.67 -22.67 -0.20
N THR A 176 -4.53 -23.18 -0.68
CA THR A 176 -3.37 -23.60 0.12
C THR A 176 -2.25 -22.58 0.02
N ASN A 177 -1.91 -22.12 -1.19
CA ASN A 177 -0.90 -21.09 -1.38
C ASN A 177 -1.05 -20.30 -2.69
N VAL A 178 -0.48 -19.09 -2.73
CA VAL A 178 -0.30 -18.27 -3.94
C VAL A 178 1.07 -17.61 -3.95
N THR A 179 1.81 -17.76 -5.04
CA THR A 179 3.11 -17.10 -5.22
C THR A 179 2.99 -15.88 -6.12
N VAL A 180 3.16 -14.70 -5.54
CA VAL A 180 3.15 -13.41 -6.25
C VAL A 180 4.59 -12.93 -6.50
N LYS A 181 4.84 -12.42 -7.71
CA LYS A 181 6.17 -11.92 -8.11
C LYS A 181 6.10 -10.57 -8.80
N ILE A 182 7.17 -9.80 -8.66
CA ILE A 182 7.44 -8.63 -9.50
C ILE A 182 8.40 -9.05 -10.61
N GLN A 183 8.04 -8.71 -11.84
CA GLN A 183 8.87 -8.92 -13.01
C GLN A 183 9.22 -7.60 -13.68
N HIS A 184 10.37 -7.61 -14.35
CA HIS A 184 10.82 -6.49 -15.16
C HIS A 184 11.28 -6.95 -16.54
N SER A 185 11.28 -6.02 -17.50
CA SER A 185 11.66 -6.26 -18.89
C SER A 185 12.26 -4.99 -19.51
N THR A 186 13.22 -5.18 -20.42
CA THR A 186 13.78 -4.09 -21.24
C THR A 186 12.93 -3.80 -22.48
N ASP A 187 12.19 -4.79 -22.99
CA ASP A 187 11.54 -4.79 -24.30
C ASP A 187 10.03 -5.08 -24.25
N ASN A 188 9.48 -5.32 -23.07
CA ASN A 188 8.08 -5.71 -22.83
C ASN A 188 7.71 -7.10 -23.38
N SER A 189 8.69 -7.98 -23.59
CA SER A 189 8.47 -9.33 -24.13
C SER A 189 9.18 -10.40 -23.32
N THR A 190 10.47 -10.19 -23.02
CA THR A 190 11.26 -11.09 -22.18
C THR A 190 11.29 -10.57 -20.75
N TRP A 191 10.89 -11.42 -19.80
CA TRP A 191 10.67 -11.01 -18.42
C TRP A 191 11.61 -11.77 -17.48
N ALA A 192 12.20 -11.04 -16.54
CA ALA A 192 12.97 -11.59 -15.42
C ALA A 192 12.27 -11.27 -14.11
N ASP A 193 12.42 -12.15 -13.13
CA ASP A 193 11.91 -11.96 -11.77
C ASP A 193 12.81 -10.96 -11.04
N ALA A 194 12.24 -9.84 -10.59
CA ALA A 194 12.93 -8.84 -9.77
C ALA A 194 12.79 -9.13 -8.27
N ALA A 195 11.64 -9.64 -7.86
CA ALA A 195 11.35 -9.94 -6.47
C ALA A 195 10.20 -10.95 -6.36
N THR A 196 10.18 -11.72 -5.28
CA THR A 196 9.14 -12.70 -4.95
C THR A 196 8.64 -12.40 -3.55
N PHE A 197 7.33 -12.30 -3.39
CA PHE A 197 6.68 -12.18 -2.08
C PHE A 197 6.66 -13.53 -1.37
N THR A 198 6.46 -13.51 -0.06
CA THR A 198 6.12 -14.71 0.68
C THR A 198 4.80 -15.27 0.15
N ASP A 199 4.67 -16.60 0.11
CA ASP A 199 3.45 -17.24 -0.35
C ASP A 199 2.26 -16.81 0.52
N ILE A 200 1.15 -16.44 -0.12
CA ILE A 200 -0.11 -16.18 0.57
C ILE A 200 -0.71 -17.52 0.96
N ASP A 201 -0.86 -17.79 2.25
CA ASP A 201 -1.43 -19.03 2.80
C ASP A 201 -2.64 -18.79 3.73
N ALA A 202 -3.02 -17.54 3.92
CA ALA A 202 -4.15 -17.12 4.75
C ALA A 202 -4.88 -15.93 4.12
N ALA A 203 -6.16 -15.76 4.46
CA ALA A 203 -6.92 -14.59 4.05
C ALA A 203 -6.45 -13.34 4.81
N ARG A 204 -6.49 -12.20 4.10
CA ARG A 204 -6.22 -10.84 4.57
C ARG A 204 -4.81 -10.64 5.10
N GLY A 205 -4.03 -9.84 4.40
CA GLY A 205 -2.69 -9.48 4.83
C GLY A 205 -1.98 -8.52 3.92
N GLY A 206 -0.73 -8.26 4.26
CA GLY A 206 0.11 -7.29 3.59
C GLY A 206 1.58 -7.59 3.71
N GLU A 207 2.33 -7.37 2.65
CA GLU A 207 3.79 -7.51 2.64
C GLU A 207 4.43 -6.36 1.86
N ARG A 208 5.55 -5.84 2.39
CA ARG A 208 6.43 -4.92 1.69
C ARG A 208 7.80 -5.57 1.53
N ILE A 209 8.29 -5.64 0.28
CA ILE A 209 9.63 -6.13 -0.04
C ILE A 209 10.47 -5.02 -0.66
N GLU A 210 11.74 -4.98 -0.31
CA GLU A 210 12.71 -4.05 -0.89
C GLU A 210 13.40 -4.68 -2.10
N ILE A 211 13.49 -3.93 -3.20
CA ILE A 211 14.13 -4.33 -4.45
C ILE A 211 15.43 -3.55 -4.60
N ALA A 212 16.52 -4.27 -4.74
CA ALA A 212 17.86 -3.70 -4.81
C ALA A 212 18.03 -2.72 -6.01
N PRO A 213 18.88 -1.69 -5.86
CA PRO A 213 19.28 -0.80 -6.94
C PRO A 213 19.72 -1.55 -8.22
N GLY A 214 19.36 -1.01 -9.39
CA GLY A 214 19.76 -1.58 -10.69
C GLY A 214 19.01 -2.85 -11.12
N THR A 215 18.07 -3.35 -10.31
CA THR A 215 17.30 -4.57 -10.64
C THR A 215 16.16 -4.30 -11.62
N LEU A 216 15.56 -3.10 -11.60
CA LEU A 216 14.34 -2.83 -12.36
C LEU A 216 14.59 -2.13 -13.69
N ASN A 217 14.10 -2.76 -14.76
CA ASN A 217 14.10 -2.19 -16.11
C ASN A 217 12.87 -1.29 -16.37
N ARG A 218 12.79 -0.77 -17.59
CA ARG A 218 11.74 0.14 -18.09
C ARG A 218 10.33 -0.42 -17.87
N TYR A 219 10.08 -1.66 -18.28
CA TYR A 219 8.78 -2.29 -18.18
C TYR A 219 8.71 -3.14 -16.92
N ARG A 220 7.62 -3.01 -16.17
CA ARG A 220 7.43 -3.64 -14.86
C ARG A 220 6.02 -4.19 -14.75
N ARG A 221 5.84 -5.35 -14.15
CA ARG A 221 4.53 -5.94 -13.88
C ARG A 221 4.57 -6.80 -12.64
N ALA A 222 3.40 -7.08 -12.07
CA ALA A 222 3.26 -8.14 -11.08
C ALA A 222 2.55 -9.34 -11.71
N ILE A 223 2.87 -10.53 -11.23
CA ILE A 223 2.29 -11.79 -11.71
C ILE A 223 1.90 -12.69 -10.53
N ILE A 224 0.92 -13.57 -10.76
CA ILE A 224 0.74 -14.78 -9.96
C ILE A 224 1.40 -15.92 -10.73
N SER A 225 2.53 -16.38 -10.21
CA SER A 225 3.39 -17.35 -10.91
C SER A 225 2.98 -18.80 -10.67
N GLY A 226 2.24 -19.07 -9.59
CA GLY A 226 1.82 -20.42 -9.22
C GLY A 226 1.10 -20.44 -7.87
N GLY A 227 0.75 -21.66 -7.44
CA GLY A 227 0.03 -21.92 -6.20
C GLY A 227 -1.13 -22.89 -6.41
N THR A 228 -1.70 -23.38 -5.31
CA THR A 228 -2.93 -24.19 -5.30
C THR A 228 -4.03 -23.38 -4.63
N PHE A 229 -4.93 -22.78 -5.41
CA PHE A 229 -5.99 -21.92 -4.90
C PHE A 229 -7.19 -21.87 -5.86
N THR A 230 -8.36 -21.57 -5.30
CA THR A 230 -9.61 -21.34 -6.05
C THR A 230 -9.79 -19.85 -6.32
N SER A 231 -9.53 -19.01 -5.31
CA SER A 231 -9.64 -17.56 -5.43
C SER A 231 -8.66 -16.83 -4.50
N VAL A 232 -8.18 -15.68 -4.97
CA VAL A 232 -7.43 -14.72 -4.17
C VAL A 232 -7.76 -13.31 -4.63
N GLU A 233 -8.16 -12.44 -3.71
CA GLU A 233 -8.27 -11.01 -3.97
C GLU A 233 -6.96 -10.32 -3.59
N LEU A 234 -6.36 -9.57 -4.51
CA LEU A 234 -5.10 -8.88 -4.22
C LEU A 234 -4.93 -7.60 -5.03
N MET A 235 -4.09 -6.72 -4.49
CA MET A 235 -3.58 -5.50 -5.12
C MET A 235 -2.05 -5.48 -4.98
N VAL A 236 -1.38 -4.99 -6.01
CA VAL A 236 0.08 -4.80 -5.99
C VAL A 236 0.43 -3.39 -6.42
N MET A 237 1.31 -2.75 -5.66
CA MET A 237 1.89 -1.46 -5.98
C MET A 237 3.43 -1.54 -6.00
N LEU A 238 4.05 -0.64 -6.74
CA LEU A 238 5.50 -0.48 -6.78
C LEU A 238 5.89 0.98 -6.56
N ALA A 239 6.64 1.25 -5.49
CA ALA A 239 7.28 2.53 -5.21
C ALA A 239 8.72 2.52 -5.70
N ALA A 240 9.03 3.33 -6.72
CA ALA A 240 10.41 3.49 -7.17
C ALA A 240 11.15 4.46 -6.22
N LYS A 241 12.41 4.14 -5.89
CA LYS A 241 13.29 5.00 -5.08
C LYS A 241 14.18 5.88 -5.95
#